data_AF-A0A4Y3N882-F1
#
_entry.id   AF-A0A4Y3N882-F1
#
_cell.length_a   1.000
_cell.length_b   1.000
_cell.length_c   1.000
_cell.angle_alpha   90.00
_cell.angle_beta   90.00
_cell.angle_gamma   90.00
#
_symmetry.space_group_name_H-M   'P 1'
#
loop_
_entity.id
_entity.type
_entity.pdbx_description
1 polymer ?
#
loop_
_entity_poly.entity_id
_entity_poly.type
_entity_poly.pdbx_seq_one_letter_code
_entity_poly.pdbx_strand_id
1 'polypeptide(L)'
;MLALLTLTAASCNERPFTRDYARSTPNSAIQVGEKRDKLWEYVDRNGVSRKLNTCEDLSPWNVAYRCTSPDGTVMLTFNDSKYGIDDTILHHKDGEEVPLYCIVNGTWEDSLRFCLPVSDPSVPPQPVPRRD
;
A
#
# COMPACT_ATOMS: atom_id res chain seq x y z
N MET A 1 29.19 -42.65 -17.90
CA MET A 1 28.38 -41.44 -18.19
C MET A 1 27.92 -40.87 -16.85
N LEU A 2 28.49 -39.74 -16.42
CA LEU A 2 28.03 -39.01 -15.23
C LEU A 2 26.74 -38.26 -15.59
N ALA A 3 25.65 -38.57 -14.89
CA ALA A 3 24.42 -37.80 -14.97
C ALA A 3 24.60 -36.52 -14.14
N LEU A 4 24.74 -35.36 -14.81
CA LEU A 4 24.56 -34.07 -14.15
C LEU A 4 23.08 -33.90 -13.83
N LEU A 5 22.74 -34.03 -12.55
CA LEU A 5 21.50 -33.52 -12.00
C LEU A 5 21.56 -31.98 -12.09
N THR A 6 20.94 -31.42 -13.12
CA THR A 6 20.65 -29.99 -13.20
C THR A 6 19.70 -29.64 -12.06
N LEU A 7 20.25 -29.09 -10.97
CA LEU A 7 19.45 -28.30 -10.03
C LEU A 7 18.90 -27.11 -10.81
N THR A 8 17.65 -27.18 -11.23
CA THR A 8 16.88 -25.99 -11.55
C THR A 8 16.75 -25.22 -10.25
N ALA A 9 17.57 -24.18 -10.09
CA ALA A 9 17.36 -23.17 -9.06
C ALA A 9 15.88 -22.79 -9.10
N ALA A 10 15.17 -23.05 -8.01
CA ALA A 10 13.88 -22.42 -7.80
C ALA A 10 14.14 -20.92 -7.92
N SER A 11 13.66 -20.31 -9.00
CA SER A 11 13.69 -18.87 -9.14
C SER A 11 12.96 -18.33 -7.92
N CYS A 12 13.70 -17.75 -6.97
CA CYS A 12 13.13 -16.96 -5.90
C CYS A 12 12.17 -15.99 -6.59
N ASN A 13 10.88 -16.23 -6.41
CA ASN A 13 9.82 -15.45 -7.03
C ASN A 13 9.73 -14.13 -6.25
N GLU A 14 10.82 -13.36 -6.27
CA GLU A 14 10.91 -12.03 -5.68
C GLU A 14 9.99 -11.14 -6.49
N ARG A 15 8.70 -11.15 -6.13
CA ARG A 15 7.73 -10.24 -6.70
C ARG A 15 8.19 -8.84 -6.36
N PRO A 16 8.44 -7.98 -7.37
CA PRO A 16 9.06 -6.70 -7.12
C PRO A 16 8.06 -5.78 -6.43
N PHE A 17 8.39 -5.26 -5.25
CA PHE A 17 7.57 -4.27 -4.57
C PHE A 17 7.70 -2.91 -5.28
N THR A 18 6.93 -2.76 -6.34
CA THR A 18 6.98 -1.62 -7.26
C THR A 18 5.61 -1.00 -7.41
N ARG A 19 5.58 0.25 -7.87
CA ARG A 19 4.34 0.97 -8.12
C ARG A 19 3.46 0.27 -9.17
N ASP A 20 4.08 -0.27 -10.23
CA ASP A 20 3.35 -1.00 -11.28
C ASP A 20 2.75 -2.29 -10.74
N TYR A 21 3.49 -3.02 -9.89
CA TYR A 21 2.93 -4.19 -9.21
C TYR A 21 1.74 -3.79 -8.33
N ALA A 22 1.88 -2.74 -7.51
CA ALA A 22 0.76 -2.23 -6.70
C ALA A 22 -0.47 -1.89 -7.55
N ARG A 23 -0.32 -1.25 -8.72
CA ARG A 23 -1.44 -0.98 -9.64
C ARG A 23 -2.16 -2.22 -10.17
N SER A 24 -1.51 -3.37 -10.13
CA SER A 24 -2.08 -4.66 -10.55
C SER A 24 -2.55 -5.55 -9.40
N THR A 25 -2.27 -5.15 -8.15
CA THR A 25 -2.59 -5.94 -6.96
C THR A 25 -3.89 -5.44 -6.32
N PRO A 26 -4.92 -6.30 -6.15
CA PRO A 26 -6.14 -5.93 -5.44
C PRO A 26 -5.89 -5.43 -4.02
N ASN A 27 -6.74 -4.50 -3.57
CA ASN A 27 -6.67 -3.86 -2.26
C ASN A 27 -5.35 -3.10 -1.99
N SER A 28 -4.66 -2.68 -3.05
CA SER A 28 -3.52 -1.76 -2.94
C SER A 28 -3.98 -0.30 -2.93
N ALA A 29 -3.08 0.60 -2.52
CA ALA A 29 -3.32 2.05 -2.57
C ALA A 29 -2.14 2.76 -3.24
N ILE A 30 -2.42 3.77 -4.05
CA ILE A 30 -1.44 4.48 -4.86
C ILE A 30 -1.66 5.97 -4.71
N GLN A 31 -0.66 6.69 -4.18
CA GLN A 31 -0.70 8.14 -4.13
C GLN A 31 -0.50 8.70 -5.54
N VAL A 32 -1.31 9.67 -5.95
CA VAL A 32 -1.28 10.32 -7.27
C VAL A 32 -1.18 11.84 -7.13
N GLY A 33 -1.01 12.56 -8.24
CA GLY A 33 -0.80 14.02 -8.21
C GLY A 33 0.57 14.36 -7.65
N GLU A 34 0.67 15.48 -6.92
CA GLU A 34 1.87 15.81 -6.14
C GLU A 34 1.79 15.18 -4.74
N LYS A 35 2.93 14.87 -4.13
CA LYS A 35 2.98 14.26 -2.79
C LYS A 35 2.23 15.08 -1.72
N ARG A 36 2.24 16.41 -1.84
CA ARG A 36 1.56 17.31 -0.90
C ARG A 36 0.04 17.32 -1.05
N ASP A 37 -0.48 16.90 -2.20
CA ASP A 37 -1.92 16.95 -2.50
C ASP A 37 -2.68 15.85 -1.74
N LYS A 38 -1.96 14.81 -1.29
CA LYS A 38 -2.53 13.64 -0.61
C LYS A 38 -3.70 13.06 -1.40
N LEU A 39 -3.57 13.02 -2.72
CA LEU A 39 -4.55 12.37 -3.58
C LEU A 39 -4.18 10.89 -3.70
N TRP A 40 -5.19 10.03 -3.60
CA TRP A 40 -4.99 8.59 -3.61
C TRP A 40 -5.98 7.91 -4.54
N GLU A 41 -5.52 6.83 -5.14
CA GLU A 41 -6.32 5.81 -5.80
C GLU A 41 -6.17 4.50 -5.01
N TYR A 42 -7.16 3.62 -5.11
CA TYR A 42 -7.05 2.24 -4.64
C TYR A 42 -7.35 1.28 -5.79
N VAL A 43 -6.83 0.06 -5.71
CA VAL A 43 -7.21 -1.01 -6.64
C VAL A 43 -8.30 -1.83 -5.97
N ASP A 44 -9.49 -1.86 -6.56
CA ASP A 44 -10.62 -2.62 -6.02
C ASP A 44 -10.38 -4.13 -6.07
N ARG A 45 -11.28 -4.91 -5.46
CA ARG A 45 -11.19 -6.38 -5.43
C ARG A 45 -11.16 -7.02 -6.81
N ASN A 46 -11.60 -6.31 -7.86
CA ASN A 46 -11.59 -6.78 -9.24
C ASN A 46 -10.32 -6.34 -10.00
N GLY A 47 -9.35 -5.73 -9.33
CA GLY A 47 -8.12 -5.25 -9.96
C GLY A 47 -8.29 -3.93 -10.70
N VAL A 48 -9.38 -3.18 -10.48
CA VAL A 48 -9.63 -1.91 -11.18
C VAL A 48 -9.23 -0.74 -10.29
N SER A 49 -8.45 0.19 -10.85
CA SER A 49 -8.09 1.42 -10.14
C SER A 49 -9.29 2.36 -10.01
N ARG A 50 -9.52 2.84 -8.80
CA ARG A 50 -10.61 3.73 -8.41
C ARG A 50 -10.05 4.91 -7.64
N LYS A 51 -10.62 6.09 -7.88
CA LYS A 51 -10.21 7.33 -7.19
C LYS A 51 -10.81 7.38 -5.78
N LEU A 52 -10.05 7.93 -4.85
CA LEU A 52 -10.57 8.43 -3.58
C LEU A 52 -10.78 9.95 -3.68
N ASN A 53 -11.70 10.46 -2.88
CA ASN A 53 -11.80 11.90 -2.65
C ASN A 53 -10.52 12.41 -1.96
N THR A 54 -10.30 13.73 -2.00
CA THR A 54 -9.21 14.37 -1.26
C THR A 54 -9.27 13.97 0.21
N CYS A 55 -8.11 13.63 0.78
CA CYS A 55 -8.04 13.22 2.17
C CYS A 55 -8.34 14.38 3.13
N GLU A 56 -9.21 14.12 4.09
CA GLU A 56 -9.52 15.01 5.21
C GLU A 56 -8.48 14.82 6.32
N ASP A 57 -8.06 15.92 6.94
CA ASP A 57 -7.26 15.90 8.17
C ASP A 57 -8.21 15.69 9.36
N LEU A 58 -8.08 14.54 10.02
CA LEU A 58 -8.91 14.17 11.17
C LEU A 58 -8.36 14.75 12.48
N SER A 59 -7.06 15.03 12.55
CA SER A 59 -6.40 15.59 13.73
C SER A 59 -5.00 16.08 13.35
N PRO A 60 -4.77 17.41 13.38
CA PRO A 60 -3.44 17.97 13.13
C PRO A 60 -2.37 17.48 14.11
N TRP A 61 -2.80 17.04 15.30
CA TRP A 61 -1.91 16.56 16.36
C TRP A 61 -1.46 15.12 16.15
N ASN A 62 -2.34 14.28 15.60
CA ASN A 62 -2.06 12.86 15.36
C ASN A 62 -1.68 12.58 13.91
N VAL A 63 -1.61 13.63 13.07
CA VAL A 63 -1.31 13.54 11.63
C VAL A 63 -2.14 12.46 10.92
N ALA A 64 -3.39 12.29 11.37
CA ALA A 64 -4.31 11.25 10.92
C ALA A 64 -5.17 11.75 9.75
N TYR A 65 -5.18 10.98 8.66
CA TYR A 65 -5.89 11.32 7.44
C TYR A 65 -6.91 10.25 7.06
N ARG A 66 -7.95 10.69 6.37
CA ARG A 66 -8.98 9.83 5.81
C ARG A 66 -9.38 10.26 4.41
N CYS A 67 -9.43 9.33 3.48
CA CYS A 67 -9.88 9.56 2.12
C CYS A 67 -10.92 8.51 1.75
N THR A 68 -12.11 8.94 1.34
CA THR A 68 -13.24 8.04 1.08
C THR A 68 -13.52 7.98 -0.42
N SER A 69 -13.90 6.82 -0.94
CA SER A 69 -14.37 6.68 -2.32
C SER A 69 -15.63 7.54 -2.56
N PRO A 70 -15.87 8.01 -3.79
CA PRO A 70 -17.06 8.83 -4.10
C PRO A 70 -18.40 8.15 -3.76
N ASP A 71 -18.46 6.83 -3.79
CA ASP A 71 -19.65 6.03 -3.44
C ASP A 71 -19.72 5.64 -1.96
N GLY A 72 -18.72 6.03 -1.15
CA GLY A 72 -18.65 5.72 0.27
C GLY A 72 -18.41 4.25 0.60
N THR A 73 -18.01 3.43 -0.37
CA THR A 73 -17.82 1.98 -0.16
C THR A 73 -16.45 1.59 0.36
N VAL A 74 -15.45 2.46 0.14
CA VAL A 74 -14.06 2.24 0.54
C VAL A 74 -13.51 3.49 1.21
N MET A 75 -12.72 3.30 2.26
CA MET A 75 -12.06 4.38 2.98
C MET A 75 -10.61 4.00 3.25
N LEU A 76 -9.68 4.89 2.93
CA LEU A 76 -8.28 4.76 3.28
C LEU A 76 -7.99 5.64 4.50
N THR A 77 -7.39 5.08 5.54
CA THR A 77 -6.87 5.81 6.69
C THR A 77 -5.38 5.61 6.82
N PHE A 78 -4.65 6.62 7.30
CA PHE A 78 -3.22 6.54 7.60
C PHE A 78 -2.79 7.70 8.50
N ASN A 79 -1.64 7.59 9.17
CA ASN A 79 -0.96 8.76 9.72
C ASN A 79 0.21 9.18 8.81
N ASP A 80 0.41 10.48 8.56
CA ASP A 80 1.54 11.00 7.76
C ASP A 80 2.35 12.00 8.59
N SER A 81 3.39 11.49 9.25
CA SER A 81 4.29 12.26 10.11
C SER A 81 5.60 12.60 9.40
N LYS A 82 6.46 13.38 10.07
CA LYS A 82 7.84 13.62 9.60
C LYS A 82 8.67 12.32 9.49
N TYR A 83 8.26 11.24 10.15
CA TYR A 83 8.95 9.94 10.11
C TYR A 83 8.43 9.03 8.99
N GLY A 84 7.40 9.44 8.26
CA GLY A 84 6.79 8.66 7.19
C GLY A 84 5.31 8.41 7.44
N ILE A 85 4.81 7.44 6.68
CA ILE A 85 3.42 6.99 6.73
C ILE A 85 3.33 5.68 7.52
N ASP A 86 2.36 5.57 8.42
CA ASP A 86 2.06 4.36 9.17
C ASP A 86 0.54 4.18 9.36
N ASP A 87 0.15 3.11 10.07
CA ASP A 87 -1.24 2.73 10.35
C ASP A 87 -2.16 2.82 9.12
N THR A 88 -1.63 2.43 7.96
CA THR A 88 -2.35 2.54 6.70
C THR A 88 -3.31 1.37 6.55
N ILE A 89 -4.61 1.65 6.48
CA ILE A 89 -5.66 0.64 6.43
C ILE A 89 -6.67 1.01 5.34
N LEU A 90 -6.99 0.06 4.48
CA LEU A 90 -8.09 0.14 3.54
C LEU A 90 -9.33 -0.53 4.15
N HIS A 91 -10.35 0.26 4.43
CA HIS A 91 -11.62 -0.17 5.01
C HIS A 91 -12.65 -0.36 3.91
N HIS A 92 -13.37 -1.46 3.97
CA HIS A 92 -14.51 -1.74 3.09
C HIS A 92 -15.82 -1.61 3.88
N LYS A 93 -16.89 -1.21 3.21
CA LYS A 93 -18.22 -1.02 3.82
C LYS A 93 -18.82 -2.28 4.45
N ASP A 94 -18.37 -3.46 4.05
CA ASP A 94 -18.75 -4.75 4.65
C ASP A 94 -18.02 -5.04 5.98
N GLY A 95 -17.15 -4.14 6.44
CA GLY A 95 -16.39 -4.26 7.69
C GLY A 95 -15.04 -4.96 7.52
N GLU A 96 -14.64 -5.31 6.30
CA GLU A 96 -13.29 -5.80 6.05
C GLU A 96 -12.27 -4.67 6.18
N GLU A 97 -11.22 -4.92 6.95
CA GLU A 97 -10.05 -4.05 7.07
C GLU A 97 -8.84 -4.75 6.44
N VAL A 98 -8.17 -4.06 5.52
CA VAL A 98 -6.97 -4.53 4.85
C VAL A 98 -5.80 -3.64 5.28
N PRO A 99 -4.95 -4.09 6.21
CA PRO A 99 -3.73 -3.36 6.58
C PRO A 99 -2.79 -3.31 5.37
N LEU A 100 -2.18 -2.15 5.15
CA LEU A 100 -1.30 -1.88 4.03
C LEU A 100 0.11 -1.55 4.53
N TYR A 101 1.12 -2.03 3.80
CA TYR A 101 2.49 -1.58 3.93
C TYR A 101 2.83 -0.66 2.78
N CYS A 102 3.30 0.55 3.09
CA CYS A 102 3.57 1.60 2.11
C CYS A 102 5.06 1.88 1.97
N ILE A 103 5.50 2.10 0.73
CA ILE A 103 6.83 2.64 0.44
C ILE A 103 6.73 3.87 -0.46
N VAL A 104 7.83 4.61 -0.49
CA VAL A 104 8.00 5.80 -1.31
C VAL A 104 8.72 5.40 -2.60
N ASN A 105 8.18 5.78 -3.77
CA ASN A 105 8.90 5.68 -5.03
C ASN A 105 9.73 6.95 -5.26
N GLY A 106 11.06 6.88 -5.36
CA GLY A 106 11.89 7.99 -5.85
C GLY A 106 12.51 8.93 -4.81
N THR A 107 13.41 9.81 -5.28
CA THR A 107 14.19 10.77 -4.50
C THR A 107 13.52 12.15 -4.48
N TRP A 108 13.04 12.56 -3.30
CA TRP A 108 12.61 13.92 -2.91
C TRP A 108 11.28 14.44 -3.51
N GLU A 109 11.21 14.86 -4.77
CA GLU A 109 10.04 15.63 -5.29
C GLU A 109 8.96 14.77 -5.96
N ASP A 110 9.34 13.72 -6.70
CA ASP A 110 8.40 12.75 -7.29
C ASP A 110 8.07 11.58 -6.35
N SER A 111 8.23 11.81 -5.03
CA SER A 111 8.25 10.78 -4.00
C SER A 111 6.85 10.26 -3.62
N LEU A 112 6.09 9.85 -4.64
CA LEU A 112 4.75 9.30 -4.51
C LEU A 112 4.80 7.94 -3.84
N ARG A 113 3.89 7.76 -2.90
CA ARG A 113 3.76 6.51 -2.16
C ARG A 113 2.90 5.51 -2.91
N PHE A 114 3.17 4.24 -2.63
CA PHE A 114 2.29 3.15 -3.02
C PHE A 114 2.35 2.08 -1.94
N CYS A 115 1.25 1.35 -1.78
CA CYS A 115 1.06 0.44 -0.68
C CYS A 115 0.50 -0.88 -1.19
N LEU A 116 0.93 -1.97 -0.57
CA LEU A 116 0.40 -3.31 -0.81
C LEU A 116 -0.26 -3.86 0.46
N PRO A 117 -1.21 -4.80 0.35
CA PRO A 117 -1.68 -5.55 1.50
C PRO A 117 -0.51 -6.19 2.24
N VAL A 118 -0.50 -6.12 3.57
CA VAL A 118 0.57 -6.74 4.38
C VAL A 118 0.69 -8.25 4.19
N SER A 119 -0.35 -8.89 3.66
CA SER A 119 -0.39 -10.31 3.30
C SER A 119 0.26 -10.62 1.94
N ASP A 120 0.61 -9.61 1.13
CA ASP A 120 1.27 -9.83 -0.15
C ASP A 120 2.72 -10.31 0.07
N PRO A 121 3.17 -11.37 -0.64
CA PRO A 121 4.50 -11.96 -0.43
C PRO A 121 5.67 -11.04 -0.80
N SER A 122 5.44 -9.94 -1.53
CA SER A 122 6.47 -8.93 -1.80
C SER A 122 6.67 -7.95 -0.65
N VAL A 123 5.74 -7.90 0.31
CA VAL A 123 5.88 -7.06 1.50
C VAL A 123 6.92 -7.70 2.43
N PRO A 124 7.97 -6.94 2.84
CA PRO A 124 8.96 -7.44 3.77
C PRO A 124 8.31 -7.90 5.09
N PRO A 125 8.83 -8.93 5.76
CA PRO A 125 8.36 -9.33 7.08
C PRO A 125 8.35 -8.14 8.03
N GLN A 126 7.18 -7.79 8.55
CA GLN A 126 7.06 -6.70 9.51
C GLN A 126 7.52 -7.19 10.87
N PRO A 127 8.21 -6.36 11.68
CA PRO A 127 8.52 -6.70 13.05
C PRO A 127 7.24 -7.05 13.80
N VAL A 128 7.16 -8.27 14.36
CA VAL A 128 6.07 -8.61 15.26
C VAL A 128 6.20 -7.71 16.49
N PRO A 129 5.17 -6.96 16.89
CA PRO A 129 5.22 -6.20 18.13
C PRO A 129 5.58 -7.15 19.28
N ARG A 130 6.69 -6.89 19.96
CA ARG A 130 6.99 -7.60 21.20
C ARG A 130 5.89 -7.22 22.20
N ARG A 131 5.15 -8.23 22.67
CA ARG A 131 4.32 -8.07 23.85
C ARG A 131 5.27 -8.06 25.04
N ASP A 132 5.61 -6.87 25.51
CA ASP A 132 6.28 -6.67 26.80
C ASP A 132 5.27 -6.77 27.95
#